data_AF-A0A1F3KR95-F1
#
_entry.id   AF-A0A1F3KR95-F1
#
_cell.length_a   1.000
_cell.length_b   1.000
_cell.length_c   1.000
_cell.angle_alpha   90.00
_cell.angle_beta   90.00
_cell.angle_gamma   90.00
#
_symmetry.space_group_name_H-M   'P 1'
#
loop_
_entity.id
_entity.type
_entity.pdbx_description
1 polymer ?
#
loop_
_entity_poly.entity_id
_entity_poly.type
_entity_poly.pdbx_seq_one_letter_code
_entity_poly.pdbx_strand_id
1 'polypeptide(L)'
;MTKEFSDGYIEFIPELKKYPVASRCGICGRFFFVDKQPVIAQFQHSLVDEFNSAKPLPALSIEELFYMLSTDIITNRHDKIVLHRFILFSFHKFVRYSGKLNFSPQEEILYYENISKLIEILEWPHANPKNYLLLSELYRYKKMWDKSLESLDRVEGHENFKAQIKAACLAGNSAVFFVK
;
A
#
# COMPACT_ATOMS: atom_id res chain seq x y z
N MET A 1 -9.24 15.55 -10.21
CA MET A 1 -9.08 14.39 -11.13
C MET A 1 -8.39 13.30 -10.35
N THR A 2 -8.99 12.13 -10.20
CA THR A 2 -8.44 11.00 -9.43
C THR A 2 -7.41 10.27 -10.30
N LYS A 3 -6.19 10.04 -9.80
CA LYS A 3 -5.16 9.29 -10.54
C LYS A 3 -5.01 7.90 -9.94
N GLU A 4 -5.31 6.88 -10.73
CA GLU A 4 -5.17 5.48 -10.33
C GLU A 4 -3.82 4.92 -10.81
N PHE A 5 -3.21 4.06 -10.00
CA PHE A 5 -1.94 3.40 -10.27
C PHE A 5 -2.13 1.89 -10.24
N SER A 6 -1.28 1.17 -10.97
CA SER A 6 -1.37 -0.29 -11.13
C SER A 6 -1.15 -1.10 -9.84
N ASP A 7 -0.48 -0.55 -8.84
CA ASP A 7 -0.37 -1.13 -7.49
C ASP A 7 -1.66 -0.96 -6.66
N GLY A 8 -2.74 -0.48 -7.30
CA GLY A 8 -4.01 -0.19 -6.67
C GLY A 8 -3.94 1.02 -5.74
N TYR A 9 -2.88 1.84 -5.82
CA TYR A 9 -2.89 3.16 -5.21
C TYR A 9 -3.80 4.06 -6.02
N ILE A 10 -4.69 4.74 -5.32
CA ILE A 10 -5.52 5.78 -5.89
C ILE A 10 -5.02 7.07 -5.24
N GLU A 11 -4.44 7.97 -6.03
CA GLU A 11 -4.14 9.32 -5.58
C GLU A 11 -5.47 10.06 -5.44
N PHE A 12 -5.89 10.16 -4.18
CA PHE A 12 -7.14 10.76 -3.78
C PHE A 12 -7.08 12.28 -3.90
N ILE A 13 -8.14 12.86 -4.45
CA ILE A 13 -8.52 14.24 -4.20
C ILE A 13 -8.81 14.36 -2.68
N PRO A 14 -8.38 15.43 -1.98
CA PRO A 14 -8.40 15.53 -0.50
C PRO A 14 -9.72 15.20 0.22
N GLU A 15 -10.84 15.11 -0.49
CA GLU A 15 -12.19 15.02 0.06
C GLU A 15 -12.62 13.61 0.49
N LEU A 16 -11.95 12.52 0.04
CA LEU A 16 -12.52 11.16 0.11
C LEU A 16 -11.92 10.18 1.14
N LYS A 17 -10.97 10.63 1.98
CA LYS A 17 -10.77 10.10 3.35
C LYS A 17 -10.22 11.24 4.20
N LYS A 18 -11.04 11.83 5.08
CA LYS A 18 -10.62 12.93 5.98
C LYS A 18 -9.52 12.53 6.98
N TYR A 19 -9.26 11.23 7.15
CA TYR A 19 -8.38 10.71 8.20
C TYR A 19 -7.51 9.53 7.70
N PRO A 20 -6.30 9.36 8.26
CA PRO A 20 -5.47 8.19 7.97
C PRO A 20 -6.17 6.90 8.42
N VAL A 21 -5.83 5.76 7.80
CA VAL A 21 -6.44 4.46 8.15
C VAL A 21 -5.97 3.96 9.53
N ALA A 22 -4.71 4.22 9.86
CA ALA A 22 -4.15 3.96 11.18
C ALA A 22 -3.43 5.22 11.69
N SER A 23 -3.42 5.40 13.00
CA SER A 23 -2.78 6.54 13.66
C SER A 23 -2.21 6.12 15.01
N ARG A 24 -1.40 7.00 15.60
CA ARG A 24 -0.91 6.89 16.97
C ARG A 24 -1.53 7.98 17.83
N CYS A 25 -1.93 7.63 19.05
CA CYS A 25 -2.38 8.61 20.02
C CYS A 25 -1.18 9.42 20.52
N GLY A 26 -1.24 10.76 20.37
CA GLY A 26 -0.16 11.64 20.84
C GLY A 26 0.03 11.65 22.36
N ILE A 27 -0.99 11.24 23.14
CA ILE A 27 -0.96 11.24 24.61
C ILE A 27 -0.42 9.91 25.14
N CYS A 28 -1.02 8.79 24.75
CA CYS A 28 -0.67 7.47 25.31
C CYS A 28 0.24 6.62 24.40
N GLY A 29 0.57 7.12 23.20
CA GLY A 29 1.45 6.42 22.25
C GLY A 29 0.85 5.15 21.63
N ARG A 30 -0.38 4.77 21.97
CA ARG A 30 -1.03 3.57 21.44
C ARG A 30 -1.38 3.76 19.96
N PHE A 31 -1.10 2.74 19.16
CA PHE A 31 -1.53 2.64 17.77
C PHE A 31 -2.97 2.17 17.68
N PHE A 32 -3.68 2.60 16.65
CA PHE A 32 -5.06 2.18 16.43
C PHE A 32 -5.47 2.34 14.97
N PHE A 33 -6.42 1.51 14.53
CA PHE A 33 -7.16 1.69 13.29
C PHE A 33 -8.30 2.69 13.51
N VAL A 34 -8.34 3.74 12.70
CA VAL A 34 -9.29 4.86 12.89
C VAL A 34 -10.74 4.41 12.65
N ASP A 35 -10.96 3.55 11.66
CA ASP A 35 -12.27 2.99 11.32
C ASP A 35 -12.80 1.96 12.33
N LYS A 36 -11.96 1.52 13.28
CA LYS A 36 -12.33 0.59 14.35
C LYS A 36 -12.59 1.26 15.69
N GLN A 37 -12.42 2.58 15.77
CA GLN A 37 -12.67 3.29 17.02
C GLN A 37 -14.17 3.41 17.28
N PRO A 38 -14.64 3.13 18.51
CA PRO A 38 -16.04 3.30 18.85
C PRO A 38 -16.41 4.78 18.75
N VAL A 39 -17.58 5.05 18.18
CA VAL A 39 -18.15 6.40 18.19
C VAL A 39 -18.63 6.70 19.60
N ILE A 40 -17.93 7.60 20.29
CA ILE A 40 -18.22 7.95 21.69
C ILE A 40 -19.24 9.09 21.83
N ALA A 41 -19.48 9.86 20.76
CA ALA A 41 -20.50 10.91 20.72
C ALA A 41 -20.90 11.20 19.26
N GLN A 42 -22.19 11.48 19.05
CA GLN A 42 -22.71 12.08 17.83
C GLN A 42 -23.47 13.34 18.22
N PHE A 43 -23.07 14.48 17.66
CA PHE A 43 -23.70 15.76 17.96
C PHE A 43 -24.68 16.11 16.84
N GLN A 44 -25.93 16.39 17.20
CA GLN A 44 -26.97 16.81 16.24
C GLN A 44 -26.81 18.27 15.77
N HIS A 45 -25.95 19.05 16.42
CA HIS A 45 -25.72 20.45 16.12
C HIS A 45 -24.25 20.64 15.76
N SER A 46 -24.00 21.52 14.81
CA SER A 46 -22.64 21.85 14.40
C SER A 46 -21.92 22.53 15.56
N LEU A 47 -21.11 21.79 16.31
CA LEU A 47 -20.10 22.34 17.21
C LEU A 47 -18.98 22.92 16.34
N VAL A 48 -19.25 24.06 15.70
CA VAL A 48 -18.38 24.60 14.65
C VAL A 48 -17.05 25.10 15.22
N ASP A 49 -17.06 25.72 16.40
CA ASP A 49 -15.89 26.53 16.80
C ASP A 49 -14.76 25.71 17.44
N GLU A 50 -15.07 24.75 18.33
CA GLU A 50 -14.05 23.94 19.00
C GLU A 50 -13.49 22.84 18.08
N PHE A 51 -14.30 22.24 17.20
CA PHE A 51 -13.85 21.19 16.29
C PHE A 51 -13.12 21.69 15.05
N ASN A 52 -13.36 22.94 14.60
CA ASN A 52 -12.56 23.54 13.54
C ASN A 52 -11.09 23.74 13.97
N SER A 53 -10.81 23.71 15.27
CA SER A 53 -9.45 23.74 15.82
C SER A 53 -8.83 22.35 16.03
N ALA A 54 -9.59 21.27 15.81
CA ALA A 54 -9.10 19.91 15.99
C ALA A 54 -7.97 19.62 15.01
N LYS A 55 -6.78 19.32 15.53
CA LYS A 55 -5.63 18.99 14.70
C LYS A 55 -5.93 17.71 13.91
N PRO A 56 -5.55 17.66 12.62
CA PRO A 56 -5.64 16.42 11.86
C PRO A 56 -4.85 15.32 12.56
N LEU A 57 -5.38 14.10 12.55
CA LEU A 57 -4.65 12.94 13.04
C LEU A 57 -3.37 12.77 12.20
N PRO A 58 -2.19 12.66 12.84
CA PRO A 58 -0.94 12.50 12.11
C PRO A 58 -0.94 11.17 11.36
N ALA A 59 -0.48 11.18 10.11
CA ALA A 59 -0.17 9.96 9.40
C ALA A 59 1.07 9.30 10.05
N LEU A 60 1.07 7.97 10.12
CA LEU A 60 2.20 7.20 10.64
C LEU A 60 3.41 7.28 9.69
N SER A 61 4.61 7.34 10.25
CA SER A 61 5.86 7.14 9.51
C SER A 61 6.01 5.68 9.04
N ILE A 62 6.97 5.42 8.14
CA ILE A 62 7.25 4.04 7.69
C ILE A 62 7.69 3.16 8.86
N GLU A 63 8.54 3.69 9.74
CA GLU A 63 9.01 3.01 10.95
C GLU A 63 7.85 2.71 11.90
N GLU A 64 6.94 3.65 12.07
CA GLU A 64 5.74 3.48 12.89
C GLU A 64 4.80 2.41 12.30
N LEU A 65 4.67 2.32 10.97
CA LEU A 65 3.89 1.28 10.30
C LEU A 65 4.53 -0.11 10.50
N PHE A 66 5.85 -0.24 10.37
CA PHE A 66 6.55 -1.50 10.65
C PHE A 66 6.48 -1.88 12.13
N TYR A 67 6.60 -0.91 13.03
CA TYR A 67 6.40 -1.17 14.45
C TYR A 67 4.99 -1.69 14.71
N MET A 68 3.96 -1.07 14.13
CA MET A 68 2.58 -1.52 14.26
C MET A 68 2.39 -2.97 13.77
N LEU A 69 3.06 -3.39 12.68
CA LEU A 69 3.06 -4.79 12.20
C LEU A 69 3.57 -5.80 13.24
N SER A 70 4.45 -5.37 14.16
CA SER A 70 4.99 -6.19 15.23
C SER A 70 4.13 -6.25 16.50
N THR A 71 3.03 -5.49 16.53
CA THR A 71 2.12 -5.44 17.70
C THR A 71 0.92 -6.38 17.56
N ASP A 72 0.32 -6.73 18.70
CA ASP A 72 -0.91 -7.55 18.76
C ASP A 72 -2.19 -6.83 18.32
N ILE A 73 -2.09 -5.56 17.88
CA ILE A 73 -3.24 -4.77 17.42
C ILE A 73 -3.83 -5.34 16.13
N ILE A 74 -3.01 -6.02 15.33
CA ILE A 74 -3.39 -6.55 14.02
C ILE A 74 -3.83 -8.01 14.17
N THR A 75 -5.12 -8.18 14.39
CA THR A 75 -5.70 -9.49 14.74
C THR A 75 -6.20 -10.28 13.53
N ASN A 76 -6.35 -9.65 12.35
CA ASN A 76 -6.90 -10.29 11.17
C ASN A 76 -6.07 -10.05 9.89
N ARG A 77 -6.31 -10.90 8.88
CA ARG A 77 -5.59 -10.85 7.59
C ARG A 77 -5.85 -9.59 6.79
N HIS A 78 -7.07 -9.05 6.83
CA HIS A 78 -7.43 -7.84 6.08
C HIS A 78 -6.60 -6.64 6.53
N ASP A 79 -6.49 -6.44 7.84
CA ASP A 79 -5.68 -5.38 8.44
C ASP A 79 -4.20 -5.49 8.05
N LYS A 80 -3.66 -6.73 8.03
CA LYS A 80 -2.29 -6.99 7.56
C LYS A 80 -2.12 -6.54 6.11
N ILE A 81 -3.04 -6.91 5.22
CA ILE A 81 -3.01 -6.49 3.80
C ILE A 81 -3.04 -4.97 3.70
N VAL A 82 -3.93 -4.32 4.46
CA VAL A 82 -4.07 -2.87 4.48
C VAL A 82 -2.75 -2.21 4.88
N LEU A 83 -2.16 -2.60 6.02
CA LEU A 83 -0.90 -2.00 6.48
C LEU A 83 0.28 -2.25 5.54
N HIS A 84 0.45 -3.48 5.04
CA HIS A 84 1.50 -3.79 4.06
C HIS A 84 1.35 -2.99 2.76
N ARG A 85 0.11 -2.71 2.31
CA ARG A 85 -0.15 -1.79 1.19
C ARG A 85 0.22 -0.35 1.53
N PHE A 86 -0.10 0.12 2.74
CA PHE A 86 0.30 1.46 3.18
C PHE A 86 1.81 1.63 3.20
N ILE A 87 2.55 0.65 3.72
CA ILE A 87 4.03 0.65 3.70
C ILE A 87 4.54 0.71 2.26
N LEU A 88 4.02 -0.15 1.38
CA LEU A 88 4.37 -0.15 -0.04
C LEU A 88 4.14 1.23 -0.68
N PHE A 89 2.97 1.82 -0.43
CA PHE A 89 2.61 3.11 -0.98
C PHE A 89 3.46 4.25 -0.42
N SER A 90 3.87 4.19 0.85
CA SER A 90 4.78 5.16 1.44
C SER A 90 6.13 5.17 0.72
N PHE A 91 6.67 4.00 0.37
CA PHE A 91 7.88 3.91 -0.46
C PHE A 91 7.64 4.42 -1.89
N HIS A 92 6.54 4.03 -2.54
CA HIS A 92 6.23 4.44 -3.91
C HIS A 92 5.92 5.93 -4.04
N LYS A 93 5.40 6.56 -2.98
CA LYS A 93 5.12 7.99 -2.94
C LYS A 93 6.38 8.80 -3.28
N PHE A 94 7.54 8.38 -2.78
CA PHE A 94 8.81 9.01 -3.16
C PHE A 94 9.03 8.93 -4.67
N VAL A 95 8.93 7.75 -5.28
CA VAL A 95 9.09 7.59 -6.75
C VAL A 95 8.17 8.49 -7.55
N ARG A 96 6.91 8.59 -7.12
CA ARG A 96 5.87 9.36 -7.82
C ARG A 96 6.17 10.86 -7.86
N TYR A 97 6.87 11.40 -6.85
CA TYR A 97 7.16 12.83 -6.74
C TYR A 97 8.63 13.20 -6.99
N SER A 98 9.58 12.30 -6.72
CA SER A 98 11.02 12.54 -6.87
C SER A 98 11.66 11.80 -8.06
N GLY A 99 10.92 10.90 -8.71
CA GLY A 99 11.35 10.19 -9.92
C GLY A 99 12.38 9.08 -9.71
N LYS A 100 12.93 8.90 -8.50
CA LYS A 100 13.86 7.80 -8.17
C LYS A 100 13.63 7.28 -6.75
N LEU A 101 13.66 5.95 -6.59
CA LEU A 101 13.88 5.33 -5.29
C LEU A 101 15.34 5.57 -4.93
N ASN A 102 15.59 6.32 -3.85
CA ASN A 102 16.89 6.38 -3.22
C ASN A 102 16.74 5.77 -1.83
N PHE A 103 16.90 4.45 -1.75
CA PHE A 103 16.86 3.74 -0.48
C PHE A 103 18.23 3.79 0.18
N SER A 104 18.24 3.96 1.49
CA SER A 104 19.31 3.40 2.31
C SER A 104 19.29 1.87 2.22
N PRO A 105 20.42 1.19 2.47
CA PRO A 105 20.45 -0.28 2.49
C PRO A 105 19.41 -0.91 3.41
N GLN A 106 19.11 -0.27 4.54
CA GLN A 106 18.10 -0.73 5.48
C GLN A 106 16.67 -0.59 4.93
N GLU A 107 16.36 0.52 4.26
CA GLU A 107 15.05 0.73 3.63
C GLU A 107 14.81 -0.26 2.49
N GLU A 108 15.86 -0.61 1.73
CA GLU A 108 15.78 -1.61 0.67
C GLU A 108 15.40 -2.99 1.24
N ILE A 109 16.01 -3.41 2.34
CA ILE A 109 15.67 -4.66 3.04
C ILE A 109 14.20 -4.64 3.46
N LEU A 110 13.78 -3.59 4.19
CA LEU A 110 12.41 -3.43 4.67
C LEU A 110 11.39 -3.43 3.52
N TYR A 111 11.72 -2.80 2.41
CA TYR A 111 10.88 -2.76 1.21
C TYR A 111 10.65 -4.17 0.63
N TYR A 112 11.72 -4.95 0.41
CA TYR A 112 11.59 -6.30 -0.14
C TYR A 112 10.97 -7.30 0.86
N GLU A 113 11.22 -7.15 2.16
CA GLU A 113 10.55 -7.93 3.20
C GLU A 113 9.04 -7.66 3.19
N ASN A 114 8.65 -6.38 3.13
CA ASN A 114 7.24 -5.98 3.03
C ASN A 114 6.57 -6.57 1.78
N ILE A 115 7.22 -6.50 0.61
CA ILE A 115 6.69 -7.10 -0.62
C ILE A 115 6.53 -8.62 -0.44
N SER A 116 7.53 -9.29 0.11
CA SER A 116 7.51 -10.75 0.29
C SER A 116 6.37 -11.18 1.21
N LYS A 117 6.16 -10.47 2.32
CA LYS A 117 5.05 -10.71 3.23
C LYS A 117 3.70 -10.40 2.60
N LEU A 118 3.61 -9.34 1.82
CA LEU A 118 2.36 -9.01 1.12
C LEU A 118 2.02 -10.09 0.09
N ILE A 119 2.99 -10.61 -0.69
CA ILE A 119 2.78 -11.74 -1.59
C ILE A 119 2.26 -12.96 -0.82
N GLU A 120 2.93 -13.37 0.26
CA GLU A 120 2.54 -14.51 1.10
C GLU A 120 1.09 -14.38 1.58
N ILE A 121 0.70 -13.19 2.04
CA ILE A 121 -0.64 -12.92 2.53
C ILE A 121 -1.66 -12.90 1.38
N LEU A 122 -1.30 -12.48 0.17
CA LEU A 122 -2.21 -12.40 -0.98
C LEU A 122 -2.39 -13.76 -1.69
N GLU A 123 -1.36 -14.60 -1.73
CA GLU A 123 -1.37 -15.95 -2.33
C GLU A 123 -2.17 -16.98 -1.52
N TRP A 124 -2.41 -16.74 -0.22
CA TRP A 124 -3.07 -17.71 0.68
C TRP A 124 -4.44 -18.16 0.11
N PRO A 125 -4.77 -19.47 0.19
CA PRO A 125 -5.82 -20.13 -0.58
C PRO A 125 -7.13 -19.35 -0.67
N HIS A 126 -7.73 -19.30 -1.87
CA HIS A 126 -8.85 -18.42 -2.23
C HIS A 126 -8.46 -16.94 -2.40
N ALA A 127 -7.36 -16.68 -3.13
CA ALA A 127 -6.97 -15.33 -3.53
C ALA A 127 -8.17 -14.59 -4.16
N ASN A 128 -8.52 -13.43 -3.60
CA ASN A 128 -9.54 -12.56 -4.18
C ASN A 128 -9.07 -12.13 -5.58
N PRO A 129 -9.85 -12.35 -6.65
CA PRO A 129 -9.44 -11.97 -8.01
C PRO A 129 -9.01 -10.51 -8.16
N LYS A 130 -9.55 -9.62 -7.32
CA LYS A 130 -9.17 -8.20 -7.26
C LYS A 130 -7.70 -7.96 -6.86
N ASN A 131 -7.03 -8.96 -6.31
CA ASN A 131 -5.63 -8.85 -5.88
C ASN A 131 -4.64 -9.21 -7.00
N TYR A 132 -5.08 -9.79 -8.12
CA TYR A 132 -4.15 -10.27 -9.17
C TYR A 132 -3.33 -9.16 -9.82
N LEU A 133 -3.91 -7.97 -9.97
CA LEU A 133 -3.17 -6.82 -10.51
C LEU A 133 -2.05 -6.38 -9.56
N LEU A 134 -2.34 -6.29 -8.26
CA LEU A 134 -1.34 -6.00 -7.24
C LEU A 134 -0.28 -7.10 -7.13
N LEU A 135 -0.68 -8.38 -7.16
CA LEU A 135 0.24 -9.51 -7.17
C LEU A 135 1.22 -9.44 -8.35
N SER A 136 0.71 -9.15 -9.54
CA SER A 136 1.52 -8.96 -10.75
C SER A 136 2.60 -7.89 -10.54
N GLU A 137 2.22 -6.71 -10.03
CA GLU A 137 3.18 -5.64 -9.69
C GLU A 137 4.20 -6.07 -8.64
N LEU A 138 3.78 -6.78 -7.58
CA LEU A 138 4.70 -7.25 -6.53
C LEU A 138 5.73 -8.25 -7.07
N TYR A 139 5.33 -9.20 -7.92
CA TYR A 139 6.28 -10.08 -8.59
C TYR A 139 7.21 -9.31 -9.52
N ARG A 140 6.70 -8.31 -10.25
CA ARG A 140 7.50 -7.44 -11.11
C ARG A 140 8.55 -6.68 -10.31
N TYR A 141 8.22 -6.12 -9.15
CA TYR A 141 9.20 -5.47 -8.26
C TYR A 141 10.28 -6.42 -7.79
N LYS A 142 9.95 -7.71 -7.59
CA LYS A 142 10.91 -8.78 -7.28
C LYS A 142 11.64 -9.36 -8.49
N LYS A 143 11.44 -8.82 -9.70
CA LYS A 143 11.97 -9.35 -10.96
C LYS A 143 11.54 -10.79 -11.27
N MET A 144 10.42 -11.23 -10.70
CA MET A 144 9.82 -12.54 -10.95
C MET A 144 8.87 -12.44 -12.15
N TRP A 145 9.43 -12.23 -13.33
CA TRP A 145 8.67 -11.85 -14.54
C TRP A 145 7.59 -12.87 -14.91
N ASP A 146 7.90 -14.16 -14.86
CA ASP A 146 6.96 -15.21 -15.24
C ASP A 146 5.75 -15.25 -14.29
N LYS A 147 5.98 -15.14 -12.98
CA LYS A 147 4.90 -15.06 -11.98
C LYS A 147 4.07 -13.79 -12.12
N SER A 148 4.72 -12.68 -12.50
CA SER A 148 4.03 -11.42 -12.78
C SER A 148 3.06 -11.58 -13.93
N LEU A 149 3.49 -12.21 -15.03
CA LEU A 149 2.66 -12.47 -16.21
C LEU A 149 1.53 -13.47 -15.89
N GLU A 150 1.84 -14.56 -15.18
CA GLU A 150 0.83 -15.55 -14.77
C GLU A 150 -0.29 -14.91 -13.93
N SER A 151 0.07 -14.00 -13.02
CA SER A 151 -0.91 -13.24 -12.24
C SER A 151 -1.71 -12.28 -13.10
N LEU A 152 -1.05 -11.64 -14.07
CA LEU A 152 -1.67 -10.66 -14.96
C LEU A 152 -2.72 -11.27 -15.89
N ASP A 153 -2.50 -12.51 -16.35
CA ASP A 153 -3.45 -13.25 -17.19
C ASP A 153 -4.77 -13.56 -16.46
N ARG A 154 -4.76 -13.53 -15.13
CA ARG A 154 -5.95 -13.71 -14.27
C ARG A 154 -6.68 -12.41 -13.97
N VAL A 155 -6.17 -11.25 -14.43
CA VAL A 155 -6.81 -9.94 -14.22
C VAL A 155 -7.90 -9.71 -15.24
N GLU A 156 -9.13 -9.54 -14.75
CA GLU A 156 -10.28 -9.08 -15.51
C GLU A 156 -10.30 -7.54 -15.60
N GLY A 157 -10.38 -6.99 -16.81
CA GLY A 157 -10.36 -5.53 -17.05
C GLY A 157 -8.96 -4.89 -16.96
N HIS A 158 -8.88 -3.57 -16.81
CA HIS A 158 -7.62 -2.81 -16.65
C HIS A 158 -6.60 -2.97 -17.81
N GLU A 159 -7.07 -3.07 -19.05
CA GLU A 159 -6.24 -3.39 -20.23
C GLU A 159 -5.02 -2.46 -20.42
N ASN A 160 -5.17 -1.18 -20.09
CA ASN A 160 -4.04 -0.23 -20.15
C ASN A 160 -2.92 -0.59 -19.17
N PHE A 161 -3.25 -0.96 -17.92
CA PHE A 161 -2.25 -1.39 -16.94
C PHE A 161 -1.64 -2.73 -17.33
N LYS A 162 -2.46 -3.67 -17.83
CA LYS A 162 -1.99 -4.96 -18.33
C LYS A 162 -0.96 -4.80 -19.44
N ALA A 163 -1.24 -3.95 -20.43
CA ALA A 163 -0.30 -3.69 -21.52
C ALA A 163 1.04 -3.12 -21.02
N GLN A 164 1.00 -2.14 -20.09
CA GLN A 164 2.21 -1.52 -19.52
C GLN A 164 3.03 -2.51 -18.69
N ILE A 165 2.39 -3.28 -17.81
CA ILE A 165 3.05 -4.29 -16.98
C ILE A 165 3.67 -5.37 -17.87
N LYS A 166 2.93 -5.86 -18.87
CA LYS A 166 3.42 -6.87 -19.82
C LYS A 166 4.64 -6.37 -20.58
N ALA A 167 4.60 -5.15 -21.11
CA ALA A 167 5.74 -4.56 -21.81
C ALA A 167 6.97 -4.44 -20.89
N ALA A 168 6.78 -3.99 -19.64
CA ALA A 168 7.85 -3.89 -18.66
C ALA A 168 8.46 -5.27 -18.30
N CYS A 169 7.63 -6.30 -18.13
CA CYS A 169 8.10 -7.66 -17.85
C CYS A 169 8.87 -8.24 -19.03
N LEU A 170 8.38 -8.07 -20.26
CA LEU A 170 9.07 -8.56 -21.47
C LEU A 170 10.43 -7.88 -21.67
N ALA A 171 10.50 -6.55 -21.48
CA ALA A 171 11.76 -5.82 -21.53
C ALA A 171 12.74 -6.33 -20.46
N GLY A 172 12.28 -6.49 -19.21
CA GLY A 172 13.10 -7.02 -18.12
C GLY A 172 13.56 -8.46 -18.32
N ASN A 173 12.75 -9.31 -18.95
CA ASN A 173 13.10 -10.70 -19.26
C ASN A 173 14.11 -10.79 -20.42
N SER A 174 13.99 -9.90 -21.42
CA SER A 174 14.91 -9.81 -22.57
C SER A 174 16.27 -9.19 -22.22
N ALA A 175 16.35 -8.38 -21.16
CA ALA A 175 17.59 -7.72 -20.72
C ALA A 175 18.67 -8.68 -20.18
N VAL A 176 18.35 -9.98 -20.05
CA VAL A 176 19.29 -11.04 -19.63
C VAL A 176 20.15 -11.54 -20.80
N PHE A 177 19.87 -11.15 -22.05
CA PHE A 177 20.66 -11.54 -23.21
C PHE A 177 21.29 -10.32 -23.90
N PHE A 178 22.47 -9.93 -23.41
CA PHE A 178 23.52 -9.29 -24.19
C PHE A 178 24.87 -9.78 -23.62
N VAL A 179 25.35 -10.91 -24.14
CA VAL A 179 26.77 -11.25 -24.08
C VAL A 179 27.38 -10.64 -25.34
N LYS A 180 28.20 -9.60 -25.17
CA LYS A 180 29.23 -9.28 -26.16
C LYS A 180 30.47 -10.09 -25.84
#